data_AF-A0A550C2L5-F1
#
_entry.id   AF-A0A550C2L5-F1
#
_cell.length_a   1.000
_cell.length_b   1.000
_cell.length_c   1.000
_cell.angle_alpha   90.00
_cell.angle_beta   90.00
_cell.angle_gamma   90.00
#
_symmetry.space_group_name_H-M   'P 1'
#
loop_
_entity.id
_entity.type
_entity.pdbx_description
1 polymer ?
#
loop_
_entity_poly.entity_id
_entity_poly.type
_entity_poly.pdbx_seq_one_letter_code
_entity_poly.pdbx_strand_id
1 'polypeptide(L)'
;QKRRYDDLLAIAPSTPLEAALQAALREGEERYFLKKEQLIVGQAAATLTNAYASRLNFQLNEMEEEKRRKRSKATLPIGNGMPVLLTADEQVAAVKKYHDDKAMKEDEKKERAAVRQEKSRANKEQKAEAQARVARNKLVTQQWKDEVEEWERERDALKADGVKIRRKKPVRPSLEKPPGSKKRMPTRPPHEDDAD
;
A
#
# COMPACT_ATOMS: atom_id res chain seq x y z
N GLN A 1 20.93 8.23 -31.09
CA GLN A 1 20.75 9.58 -30.51
C GLN A 1 21.15 10.57 -31.61
N LYS A 2 20.24 11.40 -32.13
CA LYS A 2 20.56 12.36 -33.20
C LYS A 2 21.52 13.41 -32.63
N ARG A 3 22.66 13.69 -33.29
CA ARG A 3 23.56 14.76 -32.83
C ARG A 3 22.93 16.10 -33.19
N ARG A 4 23.20 17.12 -32.37
CA ARG A 4 22.45 18.38 -32.40
C ARG A 4 22.68 19.15 -33.70
N TYR A 5 23.84 18.99 -34.32
CA TYR A 5 24.23 19.71 -35.53
C TYR A 5 24.48 18.78 -36.74
N ASP A 6 23.93 17.56 -36.71
CA ASP A 6 24.05 16.60 -37.83
C ASP A 6 23.58 17.22 -39.16
N ASP A 7 22.51 18.01 -39.12
CA ASP A 7 21.94 18.66 -40.30
C ASP A 7 22.88 19.74 -40.89
N LEU A 8 23.67 20.43 -40.05
CA LEU A 8 24.66 21.44 -40.49
C LEU A 8 25.98 20.79 -40.97
N LEU A 9 26.34 19.65 -40.41
CA LEU A 9 27.52 18.87 -40.79
C LEU A 9 27.34 18.08 -42.09
N ALA A 10 26.10 17.89 -42.53
CA ALA A 10 25.74 17.23 -43.78
C ALA A 10 25.86 18.15 -45.01
N ILE A 11 25.88 19.46 -44.82
CA ILE A 11 26.03 20.44 -45.90
C ILE A 11 27.48 20.42 -46.40
N ALA A 12 27.68 20.31 -47.71
CA ALA A 12 29.01 20.40 -48.31
C ALA A 12 29.56 21.84 -48.16
N PRO A 13 30.76 22.02 -47.58
CA PRO A 13 31.34 23.35 -47.41
C PRO A 13 31.72 23.95 -48.77
N SER A 14 31.39 25.22 -48.97
CA SER A 14 31.69 25.97 -50.20
C SER A 14 33.03 26.69 -50.11
N THR A 15 33.44 27.06 -48.89
CA THR A 15 34.70 27.78 -48.63
C THR A 15 35.66 26.97 -47.75
N PRO A 16 36.99 27.20 -47.83
CA PRO A 16 37.96 26.50 -46.98
C PRO A 16 37.78 26.82 -45.49
N LEU A 17 37.28 28.03 -45.16
CA LEU A 17 36.96 28.41 -43.79
C LEU A 17 35.80 27.58 -43.24
N GLU A 18 34.73 27.39 -44.03
CA GLU A 18 33.61 26.52 -43.65
C GLU A 18 34.06 25.08 -43.40
N ALA A 19 34.95 24.55 -44.24
CA ALA A 19 35.51 23.22 -44.04
C ALA A 19 36.28 23.10 -42.71
N ALA A 20 37.09 24.12 -42.37
CA ALA A 20 37.82 24.17 -41.09
C ALA A 20 36.89 24.26 -39.88
N LEU A 21 35.83 25.08 -39.98
CA LEU A 21 34.82 25.21 -38.92
C LEU A 21 34.03 23.90 -38.73
N GLN A 22 33.64 23.23 -39.80
CA GLN A 22 32.98 21.91 -39.71
C GLN A 22 33.91 20.86 -39.09
N ALA A 23 35.20 20.87 -39.41
CA ALA A 23 36.18 19.96 -38.79
C ALA A 23 36.31 20.21 -37.28
N ALA A 24 36.47 21.47 -36.87
CA ALA A 24 36.53 21.86 -35.46
C ALA A 24 35.23 21.51 -34.72
N LEU A 25 34.07 21.64 -35.37
CA LEU A 25 32.78 21.30 -34.79
C LEU A 25 32.63 19.78 -34.60
N ARG A 26 33.05 18.96 -35.57
CA ARG A 26 33.08 17.48 -35.43
C ARG A 26 33.96 17.07 -34.26
N GLU A 27 35.16 17.62 -34.16
CA GLU A 27 36.08 17.33 -33.07
C GLU A 27 35.49 17.76 -31.70
N GLY A 28 34.89 18.94 -31.63
CA GLY A 28 34.21 19.43 -30.45
C GLY A 28 33.04 18.54 -30.01
N GLU A 29 32.22 18.08 -30.96
CA GLU A 29 31.14 17.14 -30.68
C GLU A 29 31.66 15.80 -30.16
N GLU A 30 32.69 15.22 -30.79
CA GLU A 30 33.29 13.96 -30.33
C GLU A 30 33.80 14.06 -28.89
N ARG A 31 34.54 15.13 -28.58
CA ARG A 31 35.00 15.41 -27.22
C ARG A 31 33.83 15.56 -26.23
N TYR A 32 32.75 16.22 -26.64
CA TYR A 32 31.56 16.36 -25.81
C TYR A 32 30.88 15.02 -25.56
N PHE A 33 30.73 14.18 -26.59
CA PHE A 33 30.14 12.85 -26.46
C PHE A 33 30.95 11.96 -25.53
N LEU A 34 32.27 11.93 -25.68
CA LEU A 34 33.14 11.17 -24.77
C LEU A 34 32.99 11.62 -23.32
N LYS A 35 32.98 12.94 -23.07
CA LYS A 35 32.77 13.48 -21.72
C LYS A 35 31.38 13.14 -21.18
N LYS A 36 30.35 13.20 -22.02
CA LYS A 36 28.97 12.85 -21.65
C LYS A 36 28.87 11.38 -21.27
N GLU A 37 29.49 10.48 -22.03
CA GLU A 37 29.53 9.05 -21.71
C GLU A 37 30.25 8.80 -20.38
N GLN A 38 31.42 9.42 -20.18
CA GLN A 38 32.15 9.35 -18.91
C GLN A 38 31.32 9.85 -17.73
N LEU A 39 30.59 10.95 -17.90
CA LEU A 39 29.72 11.51 -16.87
C LEU A 39 28.56 10.56 -16.55
N ILE A 40 27.92 9.97 -17.56
CA ILE A 40 26.84 8.99 -17.37
C ILE A 40 27.36 7.78 -16.59
N VAL A 41 28.52 7.23 -16.96
CA VAL A 41 29.14 6.11 -16.26
C VAL A 41 29.51 6.48 -14.83
N GLY A 42 30.11 7.66 -14.62
CA GLY A 42 30.47 8.17 -13.30
C GLY A 42 29.25 8.39 -12.41
N GLN A 43 28.17 8.94 -12.95
CA GLN A 43 26.91 9.12 -12.23
C GLN A 43 26.29 7.78 -11.86
N ALA A 44 26.25 6.81 -12.79
CA ALA A 44 25.75 5.47 -12.51
C ALA A 44 26.56 4.81 -11.37
N ALA A 45 27.89 4.85 -11.43
CA ALA A 45 28.75 4.30 -10.39
C ALA A 45 28.56 4.99 -9.03
N ALA A 46 28.43 6.32 -9.01
CA ALA A 46 28.16 7.09 -7.80
C ALA A 46 26.80 6.73 -7.18
N THR A 47 25.75 6.60 -8.00
CA THR A 47 24.41 6.22 -7.51
C THR A 47 24.42 4.81 -6.90
N LEU A 48 25.11 3.85 -7.52
CA LEU A 48 25.24 2.48 -7.01
C LEU A 48 26.04 2.45 -5.71
N THR A 49 27.17 3.16 -5.66
CA THR A 49 28.01 3.27 -4.44
C THR A 49 27.23 3.88 -3.29
N ASN A 50 26.49 4.96 -3.54
CA ASN A 50 25.66 5.61 -2.54
C ASN A 50 24.55 4.68 -2.02
N ALA A 51 23.83 4.00 -2.92
CA ALA A 51 22.79 3.05 -2.53
C ALA A 51 23.36 1.90 -1.68
N TYR A 52 24.53 1.38 -2.05
CA TYR A 52 25.22 0.35 -1.29
C TYR A 52 25.66 0.85 0.09
N ALA A 53 26.31 2.02 0.15
CA ALA A 53 26.75 2.63 1.41
C ALA A 53 25.59 2.92 2.34
N SER A 54 24.47 3.46 1.83
CA SER A 54 23.25 3.68 2.62
C SER A 54 22.72 2.37 3.21
N ARG A 55 22.68 1.29 2.42
CA ARG A 55 22.24 -0.02 2.91
C ARG A 55 23.17 -0.58 3.96
N LEU A 56 24.49 -0.49 3.75
CA LEU A 56 25.49 -0.97 4.70
C LEU A 56 25.40 -0.19 6.01
N ASN A 57 25.30 1.13 5.95
CA ASN A 57 25.16 1.99 7.13
C ASN A 57 23.88 1.67 7.90
N PHE A 58 22.77 1.41 7.20
CA PHE A 58 21.53 1.00 7.83
C PHE A 58 21.69 -0.33 8.58
N GLN A 59 22.31 -1.33 7.96
CA GLN A 59 22.57 -2.63 8.60
C GLN A 59 23.51 -2.52 9.81
N LEU A 60 24.57 -1.71 9.70
CA LEU A 60 25.48 -1.46 10.81
C LEU A 60 24.75 -0.79 11.96
N ASN A 61 23.96 0.26 11.67
CA ASN A 61 23.19 0.97 12.68
C ASN A 61 22.15 0.06 13.36
N GLU A 62 21.45 -0.79 12.60
CA GLU A 62 20.53 -1.78 13.18
C GLU A 62 21.24 -2.76 14.12
N MET A 63 22.41 -3.29 13.71
CA MET A 63 23.20 -4.17 14.55
C MET A 63 23.72 -3.47 15.82
N GLU A 64 24.13 -2.22 15.70
CA GLU A 64 24.59 -1.41 16.84
C GLU A 64 23.43 -1.10 17.79
N GLU A 65 22.27 -0.72 17.28
CA GLU A 65 21.07 -0.49 18.07
C GLU A 65 20.56 -1.77 18.72
N GLU A 66 20.61 -2.92 18.03
CA GLU A 66 20.26 -4.21 18.64
C GLU A 66 21.22 -4.57 19.78
N LYS A 67 22.53 -4.39 19.58
CA LYS A 67 23.53 -4.57 20.64
C LYS A 67 23.28 -3.62 21.81
N ARG A 68 22.94 -2.35 21.55
CA ARG A 68 22.62 -1.35 22.55
C ARG A 68 21.36 -1.71 23.34
N ARG A 69 20.29 -2.14 22.67
CA ARG A 69 19.03 -2.60 23.28
C ARG A 69 19.23 -3.85 24.14
N LYS A 70 20.07 -4.81 23.69
CA LYS A 70 20.43 -5.99 24.48
C LYS A 70 21.18 -5.60 25.76
N ARG A 71 22.12 -4.66 25.67
CA ARG A 71 22.84 -4.12 26.84
C ARG A 71 21.93 -3.36 27.80
N SER A 72 21.03 -2.51 27.30
CA SER A 72 20.14 -1.72 28.17
C SER A 72 19.07 -2.55 28.88
N LYS A 73 18.69 -3.71 28.33
CA LYS A 73 17.69 -4.60 28.93
C LYS A 73 18.26 -5.53 30.02
N ALA A 74 19.57 -5.75 30.02
CA ALA A 74 20.25 -6.66 30.94
C ALA A 74 20.95 -5.96 32.12
N THR A 75 21.09 -4.63 32.07
CA THR A 75 21.89 -3.89 33.05
C THR A 75 20.98 -3.12 34.01
N LEU A 76 21.34 -3.11 35.30
CA LEU A 76 20.83 -2.17 36.30
C LEU A 76 20.92 -0.71 35.77
N PRO A 77 20.29 0.29 36.43
CA PRO A 77 20.26 1.70 36.02
C PRO A 77 21.62 2.33 35.64
N ILE A 78 22.74 1.68 35.97
CA ILE A 78 24.11 2.00 35.57
C ILE A 78 24.39 1.44 34.15
N GLY A 79 23.58 1.85 33.17
CA GLY A 79 23.60 1.33 31.79
C GLY A 79 24.83 1.66 30.96
N ASN A 80 25.82 2.38 31.52
CA ASN A 80 26.99 2.87 30.79
C ASN A 80 28.26 2.04 31.05
N GLY A 81 28.24 1.05 31.95
CA GLY A 81 29.42 0.24 32.31
C GLY A 81 30.57 1.02 32.98
N MET A 82 30.35 2.30 33.28
CA MET A 82 31.26 3.16 34.01
C MET A 82 31.03 2.98 35.52
N PRO A 83 32.08 2.84 36.34
CA PRO A 83 31.95 2.86 37.79
C PRO A 83 31.50 4.25 38.21
N VAL A 84 30.23 4.38 38.59
CA VAL A 84 29.69 5.57 39.24
C VAL A 84 29.80 5.36 40.74
N LEU A 85 30.41 6.31 41.45
CA LEU A 85 30.44 6.33 42.90
C LEU A 85 29.04 6.73 43.42
N LEU A 86 28.09 5.79 43.33
CA LEU A 86 26.73 6.01 43.81
C LEU A 86 26.73 5.92 45.34
N THR A 87 26.22 6.97 45.98
CA THR A 87 25.87 6.90 47.40
C THR A 87 24.74 5.88 47.57
N ALA A 88 24.70 5.18 48.71
CA ALA A 88 23.79 4.06 48.92
C ALA A 88 22.31 4.42 48.67
N ASP A 89 21.90 5.64 48.98
CA ASP A 89 20.53 6.12 48.80
C ASP A 89 20.13 6.31 47.33
N GLU A 90 21.04 6.84 46.50
CA GLU A 90 20.81 7.02 45.06
C GLU A 90 20.67 5.68 44.35
N GLN A 91 21.46 4.68 44.75
CA GLN A 91 21.36 3.32 44.22
C GLN A 91 20.02 2.67 44.56
N VAL A 92 19.58 2.79 45.83
CA VAL A 92 18.29 2.24 46.27
C VAL A 92 17.14 2.91 45.52
N ALA A 93 17.18 4.23 45.34
CA ALA A 93 16.16 4.96 44.58
C ALA A 93 16.12 4.54 43.11
N ALA A 94 17.28 4.40 42.46
CA ALA A 94 17.37 4.00 41.06
C ALA A 94 16.87 2.55 40.83
N VAL A 95 17.20 1.63 41.74
CA VAL A 95 16.74 0.23 41.68
C VAL A 95 15.23 0.14 41.90
N LYS A 96 14.68 0.88 42.89
CA LYS A 96 13.23 0.96 43.10
C LYS A 96 12.50 1.44 41.86
N LYS A 97 12.94 2.57 41.29
CA LYS A 97 12.37 3.12 40.05
C LYS A 97 12.40 2.12 38.90
N TYR A 98 13.49 1.37 38.75
CA TYR A 98 13.58 0.34 37.72
C TYR A 98 12.55 -0.80 37.91
N HIS A 99 12.36 -1.26 39.15
CA HIS A 99 11.35 -2.27 39.46
C HIS A 99 9.92 -1.76 39.24
N ASP A 100 9.65 -0.53 39.66
CA ASP A 100 8.35 0.12 39.47
C ASP A 100 8.04 0.30 37.98
N ASP A 101 8.99 0.83 37.20
CA ASP A 101 8.85 0.99 35.74
C ASP A 101 8.65 -0.35 35.03
N LYS A 102 9.30 -1.41 35.52
CA LYS A 102 9.15 -2.77 34.96
C LYS A 102 7.76 -3.34 35.28
N ALA A 103 7.28 -3.18 36.51
CA ALA A 103 5.95 -3.61 36.92
C ALA A 103 4.87 -2.89 36.10
N MET A 104 4.96 -1.56 35.98
CA MET A 104 4.05 -0.75 35.16
C MET A 104 4.00 -1.21 33.70
N LYS A 105 5.17 -1.51 33.09
CA LYS A 105 5.23 -2.01 31.71
C LYS A 105 4.64 -3.42 31.55
N GLU A 106 4.81 -4.29 32.53
CA GLU A 106 4.20 -5.63 32.52
C GLU A 106 2.68 -5.54 32.64
N ASP A 107 2.16 -4.65 33.49
CA ASP A 107 0.73 -4.44 33.65
C ASP A 107 0.11 -3.80 32.41
N GLU A 108 0.74 -2.76 31.83
CA GLU A 108 0.31 -2.18 30.54
C GLU A 108 0.31 -3.23 29.40
N LYS A 109 1.24 -4.19 29.44
CA LYS A 109 1.27 -5.30 28.47
C LYS A 109 0.10 -6.27 28.70
N LYS A 110 -0.24 -6.59 29.96
CA LYS A 110 -1.39 -7.44 30.30
C LYS A 110 -2.70 -6.77 29.89
N GLU A 111 -2.88 -5.49 30.17
CA GLU A 111 -4.05 -4.71 29.76
C GLU A 111 -4.21 -4.70 28.24
N ARG A 112 -3.14 -4.39 27.50
CA ARG A 112 -3.14 -4.45 26.03
C ARG A 112 -3.46 -5.85 25.51
N ALA A 113 -3.00 -6.90 26.17
CA ALA A 113 -3.32 -8.27 25.79
C ALA A 113 -4.81 -8.60 26.03
N ALA A 114 -5.38 -8.17 27.15
CA ALA A 114 -6.80 -8.35 27.47
C ALA A 114 -7.69 -7.63 26.44
N VAL A 115 -7.42 -6.36 26.14
CA VAL A 115 -8.13 -5.58 25.11
C VAL A 115 -8.05 -6.25 23.74
N ARG A 116 -6.87 -6.77 23.36
CA ARG A 116 -6.71 -7.52 22.10
C ARG A 116 -7.55 -8.78 22.07
N GLN A 117 -7.64 -9.51 23.18
CA GLN A 117 -8.45 -10.72 23.26
C GLN A 117 -9.93 -10.41 23.12
N GLU A 118 -10.43 -9.40 23.83
CA GLU A 118 -11.84 -8.98 23.73
C GLU A 118 -12.20 -8.52 22.31
N LYS A 119 -11.36 -7.66 21.71
CA LYS A 119 -11.55 -7.22 20.32
C LYS A 119 -11.52 -8.41 19.35
N SER A 120 -10.64 -9.38 19.59
CA SER A 120 -10.61 -10.59 18.77
C SER A 120 -11.87 -11.45 18.92
N ARG A 121 -12.47 -11.52 20.11
CA ARG A 121 -13.74 -12.26 20.33
C ARG A 121 -14.90 -11.56 19.62
N ALA A 122 -15.07 -10.26 19.84
CA ALA A 122 -16.10 -9.46 19.18
C ALA A 122 -16.00 -9.53 17.64
N ASN A 123 -14.78 -9.47 17.09
CA ASN A 123 -14.58 -9.61 15.64
C ASN A 123 -14.97 -11.00 15.11
N LYS A 124 -14.74 -12.07 15.88
CA LYS A 124 -15.13 -13.43 15.49
C LYS A 124 -16.65 -13.57 15.47
N GLU A 125 -17.33 -13.04 16.48
CA GLU A 125 -18.80 -13.03 16.58
C GLU A 125 -19.41 -12.25 15.40
N GLN A 126 -18.95 -11.03 15.14
CA GLN A 126 -19.41 -10.23 14.00
C GLN A 126 -19.18 -10.93 12.65
N LYS A 127 -18.05 -11.63 12.50
CA LYS A 127 -17.75 -12.38 11.27
C LYS A 127 -18.70 -13.58 11.11
N ALA A 128 -19.00 -14.29 12.19
CA ALA A 128 -19.95 -15.41 12.15
C ALA A 128 -21.36 -14.93 11.80
N GLU A 129 -21.83 -13.84 12.40
CA GLU A 129 -23.13 -13.24 12.08
C GLU A 129 -23.20 -12.76 10.62
N ALA A 130 -22.14 -12.12 10.13
CA ALA A 130 -22.06 -11.68 8.75
C ALA A 130 -22.11 -12.87 7.77
N GLN A 131 -21.42 -13.96 8.08
CA GLN A 131 -21.46 -15.19 7.27
C GLN A 131 -22.85 -15.82 7.28
N ALA A 132 -23.50 -15.93 8.44
CA ALA A 132 -24.86 -16.44 8.56
C ALA A 132 -25.86 -15.61 7.73
N ARG A 133 -25.74 -14.27 7.77
CA ARG A 133 -26.55 -13.36 6.94
C ARG A 133 -26.31 -13.59 5.45
N VAL A 134 -25.06 -13.71 5.02
CA VAL A 134 -24.75 -14.01 3.61
C VAL A 134 -25.34 -15.37 3.20
N ALA A 135 -25.29 -16.38 4.06
CA ALA A 135 -25.89 -17.68 3.78
C ALA A 135 -27.42 -17.59 3.62
N ARG A 136 -28.13 -16.89 4.52
CA ARG A 136 -29.58 -16.64 4.38
C ARG A 136 -29.92 -15.90 3.08
N ASN A 137 -29.18 -14.84 2.75
CA ASN A 137 -29.38 -14.10 1.51
C ASN A 137 -29.13 -14.93 0.25
N LYS A 138 -28.20 -15.90 0.31
CA LYS A 138 -27.97 -16.85 -0.78
C LYS A 138 -29.17 -17.77 -0.97
N LEU A 139 -29.72 -18.34 0.11
CA LEU A 139 -30.92 -19.18 0.05
C LEU A 139 -32.11 -18.43 -0.54
N VAL A 140 -32.36 -17.21 -0.07
CA VAL A 140 -33.43 -16.34 -0.60
C VAL A 140 -33.22 -16.05 -2.10
N THR A 141 -31.97 -15.82 -2.52
CA THR A 141 -31.66 -15.60 -3.93
C THR A 141 -31.83 -16.88 -4.76
N GLN A 142 -31.52 -18.06 -4.21
CA GLN A 142 -31.73 -19.35 -4.88
C GLN A 142 -33.22 -19.63 -5.06
N GLN A 143 -34.02 -19.52 -4.01
CA GLN A 143 -35.48 -19.71 -4.08
C GLN A 143 -36.12 -18.81 -5.14
N TRP A 144 -35.73 -17.53 -5.19
CA TRP A 144 -36.21 -16.63 -6.23
C TRP A 144 -35.78 -17.06 -7.65
N LYS A 145 -34.56 -17.58 -7.81
CA LYS A 145 -34.12 -18.11 -9.12
C LYS A 145 -34.94 -19.34 -9.51
N ASP A 146 -35.18 -20.24 -8.59
CA ASP A 146 -35.97 -21.45 -8.82
C ASP A 146 -37.41 -21.08 -9.22
N GLU A 147 -38.05 -20.14 -8.50
CA GLU A 147 -39.37 -19.60 -8.84
C GLU A 147 -39.39 -18.92 -10.23
N VAL A 148 -38.32 -18.20 -10.58
CA VAL A 148 -38.19 -17.58 -11.91
C VAL A 148 -38.02 -18.64 -12.99
N GLU A 149 -37.22 -19.68 -12.77
CA GLU A 149 -37.06 -20.79 -13.72
C GLU A 149 -38.39 -21.53 -13.94
N GLU A 150 -39.15 -21.82 -12.87
CA GLU A 150 -40.48 -22.41 -12.98
C GLU A 150 -41.43 -21.52 -13.77
N TRP A 151 -41.44 -20.21 -13.48
CA TRP A 151 -42.24 -19.25 -14.24
C TRP A 151 -41.81 -19.18 -15.71
N GLU A 152 -40.51 -19.25 -16.02
CA GLU A 152 -40.03 -19.25 -17.41
C GLU A 152 -40.44 -20.53 -18.16
N ARG A 153 -40.41 -21.70 -17.50
CA ARG A 153 -40.95 -22.95 -18.06
C ARG A 153 -42.45 -22.88 -18.33
N GLU A 154 -43.25 -22.40 -17.37
CA GLU A 154 -44.70 -22.20 -17.54
C GLU A 154 -44.99 -21.21 -18.67
N ARG A 155 -44.23 -20.11 -18.72
CA ARG A 155 -44.36 -19.08 -19.76
C ARG A 155 -44.09 -19.66 -21.14
N ASP A 156 -43.02 -20.43 -21.29
CA ASP A 156 -42.61 -20.98 -22.58
C ASP A 156 -43.58 -22.07 -23.07
N ALA A 157 -44.13 -22.88 -22.15
CA ALA A 157 -45.21 -23.83 -22.46
C ALA A 157 -46.48 -23.11 -22.95
N LEU A 158 -46.97 -22.12 -22.21
CA LEU A 158 -48.16 -21.35 -22.60
C LEU A 158 -47.96 -20.58 -23.92
N LYS A 159 -46.73 -20.12 -24.18
CA LYS A 159 -46.39 -19.47 -25.45
C LYS A 159 -46.39 -20.46 -26.61
N ALA A 160 -45.94 -21.70 -26.41
CA ALA A 160 -46.03 -22.75 -27.42
C ALA A 160 -47.48 -23.10 -27.77
N ASP A 161 -48.38 -23.07 -26.79
CA ASP A 161 -49.82 -23.30 -26.97
C ASP A 161 -50.58 -22.06 -27.50
N GLY A 162 -49.89 -20.93 -27.72
CA GLY A 162 -50.50 -19.68 -28.20
C GLY A 162 -51.40 -18.96 -27.18
N VAL A 163 -51.33 -19.34 -25.91
CA VAL A 163 -52.17 -18.81 -24.82
C VAL A 163 -51.49 -17.59 -24.17
N LYS A 164 -52.27 -16.55 -23.87
CA LYS A 164 -51.78 -15.37 -23.13
C LYS A 164 -51.39 -15.73 -21.69
N ILE A 165 -50.15 -15.43 -21.31
CA ILE A 165 -49.65 -15.60 -19.94
C ILE A 165 -50.30 -14.58 -19.00
N ARG A 166 -51.04 -15.06 -17.99
CA ARG A 166 -51.67 -14.20 -16.96
C ARG A 166 -50.80 -14.00 -15.71
N ARG A 167 -49.88 -14.94 -15.42
CA ARG A 167 -49.03 -14.90 -14.22
C ARG A 167 -47.83 -13.98 -14.44
N LYS A 168 -47.61 -13.03 -13.53
CA LYS A 168 -46.48 -12.09 -13.59
C LYS A 168 -45.17 -12.77 -13.18
N LYS A 169 -44.04 -12.28 -13.73
CA LYS A 169 -42.70 -12.73 -13.36
C LYS A 169 -42.45 -12.51 -11.86
N PRO A 170 -41.92 -13.49 -11.12
CA PRO A 170 -41.55 -13.32 -9.71
C PRO A 170 -40.56 -12.16 -9.52
N VAL A 171 -40.85 -11.27 -8.59
CA VAL A 171 -40.00 -10.11 -8.25
C VAL A 171 -39.00 -10.53 -7.17
N ARG A 172 -37.74 -10.11 -7.32
CA ARG A 172 -36.69 -10.48 -6.36
C ARG A 172 -36.99 -9.90 -4.97
N PRO A 173 -37.01 -10.72 -3.91
CA PRO A 173 -37.21 -10.25 -2.54
C PRO A 173 -36.04 -9.39 -2.04
N SER A 174 -36.32 -8.48 -1.10
CA SER A 174 -35.28 -7.64 -0.49
C SER A 174 -34.37 -8.49 0.41
N LEU A 175 -33.07 -8.41 0.19
CA LEU A 175 -32.06 -9.10 0.99
C LEU A 175 -31.82 -8.40 2.33
N GLU A 176 -31.38 -9.18 3.33
CA GLU A 176 -30.98 -8.65 4.64
C GLU A 176 -29.74 -7.75 4.51
N LYS A 177 -29.88 -6.51 4.98
CA LYS A 177 -28.82 -5.49 4.91
C LYS A 177 -27.81 -5.65 6.05
N PRO A 178 -26.55 -5.21 5.85
CA PRO A 178 -25.60 -5.17 6.95
C PRO A 178 -26.03 -4.13 8.00
N PRO A 179 -25.75 -4.37 9.30
CA PRO A 179 -25.97 -3.37 10.32
C PRO A 179 -25.18 -2.09 9.97
N GLY A 180 -25.86 -0.94 10.04
CA GLY A 180 -25.27 0.37 9.75
C GLY A 180 -25.30 0.83 8.28
N SER A 181 -25.79 0.04 7.32
CA SER A 181 -25.93 0.53 5.95
C SER A 181 -27.10 1.52 5.83
N LYS A 182 -26.81 2.82 5.83
CA LYS A 182 -27.81 3.85 5.47
C LYS A 182 -28.26 3.64 4.02
N LYS A 183 -29.54 3.89 3.73
CA LYS A 183 -30.06 3.92 2.35
C LYS A 183 -29.26 4.99 1.59
N ARG A 184 -28.49 4.60 0.57
CA ARG A 184 -27.99 5.56 -0.42
C ARG A 184 -29.21 6.14 -1.12
N MET A 185 -29.44 7.45 -0.98
CA MET A 185 -30.45 8.16 -1.75
C MET A 185 -30.18 7.93 -3.24
N PRO A 186 -31.22 7.70 -4.06
CA PRO A 186 -31.03 7.64 -5.51
C PRO A 186 -30.61 9.03 -6.01
N THR A 187 -29.38 9.15 -6.50
CA THR A 187 -28.96 10.30 -7.31
C THR A 187 -29.74 10.24 -8.61
N ARG A 188 -30.80 11.05 -8.72
CA ARG A 188 -31.47 11.35 -9.98
C ARG A 188 -30.75 12.53 -10.62
N PRO A 189 -30.10 12.38 -11.79
CA PRO A 189 -29.86 13.52 -12.66
C PRO A 189 -31.07 13.67 -13.59
N PRO A 190 -31.69 14.86 -13.67
CA PRO A 190 -32.37 15.27 -14.87
C PRO A 190 -31.51 16.35 -15.53
N HIS A 191 -30.79 15.95 -16.58
CA HIS A 191 -30.34 16.88 -17.60
C HIS A 191 -30.70 16.25 -18.93
N GLU A 192 -31.61 16.90 -19.64
CA GLU A 192 -31.80 16.95 -21.09
C GLU A 192 -33.20 17.52 -21.31
N ASP A 193 -33.24 18.82 -21.60
CA ASP A 193 -34.21 19.49 -22.47
C ASP A 193 -33.56 20.85 -22.83
N ASP A 194 -32.43 20.79 -23.52
CA ASP A 194 -32.09 21.81 -24.53
C ASP A 194 -32.72 21.29 -25.83
N ALA A 195 -33.98 21.64 -26.04
CA ALA A 195 -34.65 21.53 -27.32
C ALA A 195 -35.38 22.86 -27.58
N ASP A 196 -34.98 23.47 -28.69
CA ASP A 196 -35.40 24.72 -29.34
C ASP A 196 -34.86 26.06 -28.78
#